data_AF-A0A3B0UML2-F1
#
_entry.id   AF-A0A3B0UML2-F1
#
_cell.length_a   1.000
_cell.length_b   1.000
_cell.length_c   1.000
_cell.angle_alpha   90.00
_cell.angle_beta   90.00
_cell.angle_gamma   90.00
#
_symmetry.space_group_name_H-M   'P 1'
#
loop_
_entity.id
_entity.type
_entity.pdbx_description
1 polymer ?
#
loop_
_entity_poly.entity_id
_entity_poly.type
_entity_poly.pdbx_seq_one_letter_code
_entity_poly.pdbx_strand_id
1 'polypeptide(L)'
;MIKAITFDFWDTLVFDDSDEPKRAAQGLPSKMETRLQLLTTEIQQRHPTISPEKIEAAFVYANGRYYHYWKSLHVTPTTAAVDRDSTNTKATAVCTQFSKLPTIIEQIE
;
A
#
# COMPACT_ATOMS: atom_id res chain seq x y z
N MET A 1 -0.86 -25.15 24.31
CA MET A 1 0.31 -24.27 24.52
C MET A 1 0.74 -23.71 23.17
N ILE A 2 0.48 -22.41 22.94
CA ILE A 2 0.98 -21.68 21.75
C ILE A 2 2.49 -21.57 21.86
N LYS A 3 3.21 -21.81 20.76
CA LYS A 3 4.69 -21.75 20.72
C LYS A 3 5.23 -20.45 20.11
N ALA A 4 4.48 -19.85 19.18
CA ALA A 4 4.82 -18.58 18.54
C ALA A 4 3.57 -17.94 17.94
N ILE A 5 3.58 -16.60 17.87
CA ILE A 5 2.62 -15.82 17.09
C ILE A 5 3.43 -14.97 16.11
N THR A 6 3.08 -15.01 14.83
CA THR A 6 3.74 -14.25 13.76
C THR A 6 2.76 -13.27 13.14
N PHE A 7 3.23 -12.06 12.85
CA PHE A 7 2.45 -11.00 12.23
C PHE A 7 3.18 -10.47 11.00
N ASP A 8 2.42 -10.07 9.99
CA ASP A 8 2.96 -9.20 8.94
C ASP A 8 3.13 -7.79 9.53
N PHE A 9 4.36 -7.25 9.51
CA PHE A 9 4.64 -5.95 10.08
C PHE A 9 3.80 -4.84 9.44
N TRP A 10 3.71 -4.83 8.11
CA TRP A 10 3.06 -3.75 7.36
C TRP A 10 1.54 -3.86 7.41
N ASP A 11 0.99 -5.06 7.30
CA ASP A 11 -0.47 -5.24 7.32
C ASP A 11 -1.05 -5.28 8.75
N THR A 12 -0.24 -5.56 9.79
CA THR A 12 -0.74 -5.77 11.17
C THR A 12 -0.34 -4.69 12.17
N LEU A 13 0.90 -4.18 12.08
CA LEU A 13 1.48 -3.30 13.11
C LEU A 13 1.54 -1.83 12.68
N VAL A 14 1.64 -1.56 11.37
CA VAL A 14 1.77 -0.20 10.84
C VAL A 14 0.47 0.26 10.19
N PHE A 15 0.06 1.49 10.49
CA PHE A 15 -1.05 2.14 9.80
C PHE A 15 -0.48 3.00 8.64
N ASP A 16 -0.58 2.48 7.41
CA ASP A 16 0.07 3.00 6.20
C ASP A 16 -0.26 4.48 5.90
N ASP A 17 -1.51 4.89 6.15
CA ASP A 17 -1.97 6.27 5.92
C ASP A 17 -2.11 7.10 7.20
N SER A 18 -1.35 6.75 8.24
CA SER A 18 -1.32 7.50 9.52
C SER A 18 -0.85 8.96 9.41
N ASP A 19 -0.21 9.31 8.30
CA ASP A 19 0.30 10.64 8.02
C ASP A 19 -0.69 11.51 7.24
N GLU A 20 -1.66 10.96 6.50
CA GLU A 20 -2.68 11.75 5.80
C GLU A 20 -3.46 12.70 6.74
N PRO A 21 -3.90 12.29 7.95
CA PRO A 21 -4.49 13.20 8.92
C PRO A 21 -3.53 14.32 9.37
N LYS A 22 -2.24 14.00 9.52
CA LYS A 22 -1.22 14.98 9.92
C LYS A 22 -0.97 16.00 8.81
N ARG A 23 -0.94 15.55 7.54
CA ARG A 23 -0.85 16.41 6.36
C ARG A 23 -2.04 17.36 6.27
N ALA A 24 -3.25 16.83 6.42
CA ALA A 24 -4.47 17.64 6.43
C ALA A 24 -4.46 18.69 7.55
N ALA A 25 -4.03 18.33 8.76
CA ALA A 25 -3.90 19.27 9.89
C ALA A 25 -2.87 20.38 9.64
N GLN A 26 -1.87 20.13 8.78
CA GLN A 26 -0.87 21.10 8.34
C GLN A 26 -1.29 21.89 7.09
N GLY A 27 -2.48 21.64 6.53
CA GLY A 27 -2.93 22.25 5.27
C GLY A 27 -2.14 21.77 4.04
N LEU A 28 -1.44 20.65 4.14
CA LEU A 28 -0.70 20.06 3.03
C LEU A 28 -1.64 19.26 2.11
N PRO A 29 -1.38 19.21 0.79
CA PRO A 29 -2.10 18.33 -0.12
C PRO A 29 -1.94 16.86 0.29
N SER A 30 -2.81 15.97 -0.17
CA SER A 30 -2.65 14.51 0.03
C SER A 30 -1.35 13.99 -0.59
N LYS A 31 -0.92 12.78 -0.20
CA LYS A 31 0.20 12.11 -0.87
C LYS A 31 -0.06 11.95 -2.36
N MET A 32 -1.30 11.60 -2.72
CA MET A 32 -1.70 11.37 -4.11
C MET A 32 -1.53 12.64 -4.94
N GLU A 33 -2.08 13.77 -4.47
CA GLU A 33 -1.95 15.06 -5.14
C GLU A 33 -0.49 15.49 -5.25
N THR A 34 0.29 15.31 -4.19
CA THR A 34 1.73 15.64 -4.19
C THR A 34 2.49 14.81 -5.23
N ARG A 35 2.21 13.51 -5.34
CA ARG A 35 2.84 12.62 -6.34
C ARG A 35 2.47 13.04 -7.76
N LEU A 36 1.21 13.37 -8.01
CA LEU A 36 0.77 13.87 -9.31
C LEU A 36 1.43 15.20 -9.65
N GLN A 37 1.51 16.15 -8.72
CA GLN A 37 2.19 17.43 -8.91
C GLN A 37 3.67 17.27 -9.25
N LEU A 38 4.39 16.41 -8.52
CA LEU A 38 5.80 16.11 -8.78
C LEU A 38 5.99 15.50 -10.17
N LEU A 39 5.17 14.51 -10.53
CA LEU A 39 5.22 13.87 -11.84
C LEU A 39 4.93 14.85 -12.97
N THR A 40 3.86 15.64 -12.83
CA THR A 40 3.47 16.66 -13.81
C THR A 40 4.57 17.69 -14.00
N THR A 41 5.16 18.18 -12.91
CA THR A 41 6.28 19.12 -12.95
C THR A 41 7.45 18.57 -13.75
N GLU A 42 7.89 17.34 -13.45
CA GLU A 42 9.03 16.72 -14.12
C GLU A 42 8.78 16.48 -15.61
N ILE A 43 7.59 15.98 -15.97
CA ILE A 43 7.24 15.73 -17.37
C ILE A 43 7.13 17.04 -18.13
N GLN A 44 6.49 18.06 -17.58
CA GLN A 44 6.36 19.34 -18.28
C GLN A 44 7.70 20.04 -18.47
N GLN A 45 8.65 19.89 -17.53
CA GLN A 45 10.01 20.43 -17.69
C GLN A 45 10.77 19.80 -18.86
N ARG A 46 10.63 18.47 -19.07
CA ARG A 46 11.35 17.75 -20.13
C ARG A 46 10.59 17.62 -21.44
N HIS A 47 9.25 17.63 -21.36
CA HIS A 47 8.32 17.35 -22.44
C HIS A 47 7.12 18.33 -22.38
N PRO A 48 7.35 19.63 -22.65
CA PRO A 48 6.33 20.67 -22.47
C PRO A 48 5.10 20.54 -23.39
N THR A 49 5.20 19.71 -24.43
CA THR A 49 4.09 19.43 -25.36
C THR A 49 3.07 18.43 -24.80
N ILE A 50 3.40 17.71 -23.72
CA ILE A 50 2.47 16.80 -23.06
C ILE A 50 1.60 17.61 -22.09
N SER A 51 0.28 17.56 -22.29
CA SER A 51 -0.65 18.32 -21.45
C SER A 51 -0.79 17.70 -20.05
N PRO A 52 -1.08 18.51 -19.01
CA PRO A 52 -1.36 18.02 -17.65
C PRO A 52 -2.42 16.92 -17.60
N GLU A 53 -3.49 17.05 -18.39
CA GLU A 53 -4.62 16.12 -18.39
C GLU A 53 -4.18 14.73 -18.88
N LYS A 54 -3.27 14.69 -19.85
CA LYS A 54 -2.70 13.43 -20.34
C LYS A 54 -1.80 12.77 -19.29
N ILE A 55 -1.07 13.57 -18.52
CA ILE A 55 -0.22 13.09 -17.42
C ILE A 55 -1.09 12.51 -16.30
N GLU A 56 -2.13 13.24 -15.89
CA GLU A 56 -3.09 12.80 -14.88
C GLU A 56 -3.79 11.51 -15.31
N ALA A 57 -4.30 11.44 -16.54
CA ALA A 57 -4.94 10.23 -17.05
C ALA A 57 -4.00 9.01 -17.01
N ALA A 58 -2.73 9.19 -17.39
CA ALA A 58 -1.72 8.13 -17.32
C ALA A 58 -1.41 7.73 -15.87
N PHE A 59 -1.30 8.71 -14.96
CA PHE A 59 -1.06 8.48 -13.54
C PHE A 59 -2.20 7.69 -12.87
N VAL A 60 -3.45 8.10 -13.10
CA VAL A 60 -4.65 7.42 -12.58
C VAL A 60 -4.72 5.99 -13.11
N TYR A 61 -4.51 5.80 -14.42
CA TYR A 61 -4.50 4.48 -15.03
C TYR A 61 -3.42 3.56 -14.44
N ALA A 62 -2.18 4.07 -14.29
CA ALA A 62 -1.08 3.29 -13.74
C ALA A 62 -1.30 2.90 -12.28
N ASN A 63 -1.76 3.84 -11.43
CA ASN A 63 -2.06 3.55 -10.02
C ASN A 63 -3.21 2.55 -9.87
N GLY A 64 -4.29 2.72 -10.65
CA GLY A 64 -5.43 1.79 -10.63
C GLY A 64 -5.00 0.37 -11.00
N ARG A 65 -4.16 0.23 -12.03
CA ARG A 65 -3.57 -1.07 -12.39
C ARG A 65 -2.68 -1.64 -11.30
N TYR A 66 -1.78 -0.83 -10.74
CA TYR A 66 -0.92 -1.28 -9.65
C TYR A 66 -1.76 -1.79 -8.47
N TYR A 67 -2.76 -1.03 -8.04
CA TYR A 67 -3.64 -1.41 -6.94
C TYR A 67 -4.39 -2.71 -7.22
N HIS A 68 -4.96 -2.88 -8.41
CA HIS A 68 -5.64 -4.12 -8.80
C HIS A 68 -4.70 -5.33 -8.75
N TYR A 69 -3.51 -5.22 -9.35
CA TYR A 69 -2.54 -6.31 -9.33
C TYR A 69 -2.09 -6.65 -7.90
N TRP A 70 -1.79 -5.63 -7.11
CA TRP A 70 -1.25 -5.83 -5.77
C TRP A 70 -2.31 -6.29 -4.76
N LYS A 71 -3.46 -5.61 -4.67
CA LYS A 71 -4.49 -5.92 -3.68
C LYS A 71 -5.45 -7.03 -4.10
N SER A 72 -5.78 -7.15 -5.39
CA SER A 72 -6.74 -8.16 -5.85
C SER A 72 -6.04 -9.44 -6.31
N LEU A 73 -4.92 -9.32 -7.02
CA LEU A 73 -4.23 -10.46 -7.61
C LEU A 73 -2.98 -10.90 -6.82
N HIS A 74 -2.60 -10.16 -5.78
CA HIS A 74 -1.40 -10.40 -4.97
C HIS A 74 -0.08 -10.40 -5.77
N VAL A 75 -0.07 -9.79 -6.96
CA VAL A 75 1.10 -9.66 -7.82
C VAL A 75 1.70 -8.26 -7.64
N THR A 76 3.01 -8.15 -7.40
CA THR A 76 3.71 -6.86 -7.52
C THR A 76 4.25 -6.74 -8.94
N PRO A 77 3.75 -5.76 -9.73
CA PRO A 77 4.30 -5.48 -11.05
C PRO A 77 5.80 -5.15 -10.97
N THR A 78 6.56 -5.50 -12.00
CA THR A 78 8.02 -5.26 -12.19
C THR A 78 9.00 -6.03 -11.28
N THR A 79 8.54 -6.75 -10.27
CA THR A 79 9.36 -7.75 -9.56
C THR A 79 9.26 -9.11 -10.26
N ALA A 80 10.37 -9.63 -10.79
CA ALA A 80 10.39 -10.85 -11.61
C ALA A 80 10.17 -12.17 -10.84
N ALA A 81 10.16 -12.14 -9.50
CA ALA A 81 9.82 -13.30 -8.69
C ALA A 81 9.20 -12.84 -7.38
N VAL A 82 8.04 -13.40 -7.04
CA VAL A 82 7.44 -13.27 -5.73
C VAL A 82 6.80 -14.61 -5.37
N ASP A 83 7.36 -15.30 -4.38
CA ASP A 83 6.70 -16.41 -3.69
C ASP A 83 5.66 -15.81 -2.73
N ARG A 84 4.41 -15.70 -3.18
CA ARG A 84 3.37 -14.92 -2.50
C ARG A 84 2.04 -15.63 -2.31
N ASP A 85 1.85 -16.77 -2.95
CA ASP A 85 0.69 -17.62 -2.71
C ASP A 85 0.77 -18.32 -1.33
N SER A 86 1.85 -18.06 -0.58
CA SER A 86 2.15 -18.67 0.70
C SER A 86 2.18 -20.19 0.58
N THR A 87 2.29 -20.77 -0.62
CA THR A 87 2.16 -22.23 -0.81
C THR A 87 3.25 -22.98 -0.04
N ASN A 88 4.43 -22.35 0.10
CA ASN A 88 5.55 -22.87 0.89
C ASN A 88 5.73 -22.19 2.26
N THR A 89 5.01 -21.09 2.54
CA THR A 89 5.16 -20.26 3.74
C THR A 89 3.79 -19.87 4.31
N LYS A 90 2.94 -20.85 4.60
CA LYS A 90 1.67 -20.57 5.29
C LYS A 90 1.91 -20.27 6.77
N ALA A 91 2.02 -18.98 7.11
CA ALA A 91 1.60 -18.51 8.42
C ALA A 91 0.10 -18.19 8.32
N THR A 92 -0.75 -18.95 9.01
CA THR A 92 -2.15 -18.57 9.18
C THR A 92 -2.17 -17.27 10.00
N ALA A 93 -2.23 -16.11 9.34
CA ALA A 93 -2.31 -14.84 10.03
C ALA A 93 -3.68 -14.71 10.69
N VAL A 94 -3.78 -15.04 11.97
CA VAL A 94 -5.02 -14.95 12.76
C VAL A 94 -5.28 -13.50 13.22
N CYS A 95 -4.27 -12.64 13.20
CA CYS A 95 -4.32 -11.28 13.71
C CYS A 95 -4.05 -10.27 12.58
N THR A 96 -5.12 -9.74 11.98
CA THR A 96 -5.04 -8.71 10.94
C THR A 96 -4.88 -7.30 11.49
N GLN A 97 -5.04 -7.11 12.80
CA GLN A 97 -4.83 -5.84 13.49
C GLN A 97 -4.30 -6.13 14.90
N PHE A 98 -3.21 -5.47 15.30
CA PHE A 98 -2.62 -5.66 16.63
C PHE A 98 -3.61 -5.52 17.79
N SER A 99 -4.58 -4.60 17.67
CA SER A 99 -5.62 -4.38 18.68
C SER A 99 -6.49 -5.60 18.97
N LYS A 100 -6.55 -6.57 18.05
CA LYS A 100 -7.32 -7.82 18.21
C LYS A 100 -6.54 -8.91 18.95
N LEU A 101 -5.24 -8.69 19.18
CA LEU A 101 -4.37 -9.69 19.80
C LEU A 101 -4.88 -10.19 21.16
N PRO A 102 -5.37 -9.34 22.10
CA PRO A 102 -5.89 -9.83 23.37
C PRO A 102 -7.03 -10.84 23.21
N THR A 103 -8.03 -10.53 22.37
CA THR A 103 -9.16 -11.43 22.09
C THR A 103 -8.73 -12.72 21.39
N ILE A 104 -7.72 -12.66 20.51
CA ILE A 104 -7.19 -13.85 19.83
C ILE A 104 -6.49 -14.77 20.83
N ILE A 105 -5.75 -14.20 21.80
CA ILE A 105 -5.09 -14.98 22.86
C ILE A 105 -6.14 -15.71 23.71
N GLU A 106 -7.20 -15.01 24.12
CA GLU A 106 -8.32 -15.59 24.90
C GLU A 106 -9.04 -16.75 24.18
N GLN A 107 -9.07 -16.75 22.85
CA GLN A 107 -9.73 -17.81 22.06
C GLN A 107 -8.88 -19.08 21.88
N ILE A 108 -7.58 -19.02 22.17
CA ILE A 108 -6.64 -20.13 21.98
C ILE A 108 -6.29 -20.80 23.33
N GLU A 109 -6.61 -20.17 24.46
CA GLU A 109 -6.57 -20.75 25.81
C GLU A 109 -7.82 -21.59 26.11
#